data_AF-A0A9E3X921-F1
#
_entry.id   AF-A0A9E3X921-F1
#
_cell.length_a   1.000
_cell.length_b   1.000
_cell.length_c   1.000
_cell.angle_alpha   90.00
_cell.angle_beta   90.00
_cell.angle_gamma   90.00
#
_symmetry.space_group_name_H-M   'P 1'
#
loop_
_entity.id
_entity.type
_entity.pdbx_description
1 polymer ?
#
loop_
_entity_poly.entity_id
_entity_poly.type
_entity_poly.pdbx_seq_one_letter_code
_entity_poly.pdbx_strand_id
1 'polypeptide(L)'
;MQNHIEETDFQTMIRQRSIRLFAFLQEFVQLRSKVTTWVDHYEKVIWLSDIPEGKGCYSIFRKENEHFGDSDVWLEVLKSGTQEVPAPPPALHPWLDPRQLTDPNRNIPELLNRIPNPRFRNRAGHGDTAEFLYLEEYKSQLAPLWKQYVTQSWRPWAERNRSHQQVQKQFAELYSIYQHQQKFAEAYEVVLGIGCLAWNTPGGTRIKRHLLTVPAEIAFDAERGSIAVGPVAEGGGLQLEQDMLEAGDRPDTDDQARIDKWLDKIGHRIADLWEMTSLLRDWLHSIPADGKFIDSLQPDIEPADYPQISLSPALILRKRTDQSLYNAYAEIIEQLKTAETIPGGVTSLVSIPAAGPRPQ
;
A
#
# COMPACT_ATOMS: atom_id res chain seq x y z
N MET A 1 -38.67 -22.54 40.85
CA MET A 1 -37.54 -21.79 41.44
C MET A 1 -36.21 -22.50 41.26
N GLN A 2 -36.08 -23.79 41.61
CA GLN A 2 -34.82 -24.56 41.46
C GLN A 2 -34.20 -24.49 40.05
N ASN A 3 -34.97 -24.79 38.98
CA ASN A 3 -34.45 -24.80 37.60
C ASN A 3 -33.93 -23.44 37.12
N HIS A 4 -34.51 -22.33 37.60
CA HIS A 4 -34.10 -20.99 37.16
C HIS A 4 -32.79 -20.56 37.84
N ILE A 5 -32.52 -21.07 39.04
CA ILE A 5 -31.27 -20.81 39.78
C ILE A 5 -30.12 -21.61 39.14
N GLU A 6 -30.33 -22.89 38.79
CA GLU A 6 -29.31 -23.72 38.12
C GLU A 6 -28.92 -23.20 36.73
N GLU A 7 -29.89 -22.69 35.97
CA GLU A 7 -29.67 -22.11 34.64
C GLU A 7 -28.85 -20.80 34.71
N THR A 8 -29.09 -20.00 35.77
CA THR A 8 -28.36 -18.74 36.02
C THR A 8 -26.91 -19.00 36.46
N ASP A 9 -26.68 -20.01 37.30
CA ASP A 9 -25.33 -20.43 37.73
C ASP A 9 -24.52 -21.02 36.57
N PHE A 10 -25.15 -21.80 35.69
CA PHE A 10 -24.50 -22.35 34.50
C PHE A 10 -24.07 -21.25 33.52
N GLN A 11 -24.95 -20.29 33.21
CA GLN A 11 -24.62 -19.14 32.37
C GLN A 11 -23.48 -18.30 32.96
N THR A 12 -23.49 -18.10 34.28
CA THR A 12 -22.42 -17.36 34.98
C THR A 12 -21.08 -18.10 34.89
N MET A 13 -21.07 -19.42 35.07
CA MET A 13 -19.88 -20.25 34.91
C MET A 13 -19.33 -20.21 33.48
N ILE A 14 -20.19 -20.36 32.47
CA ILE A 14 -19.81 -20.30 31.04
C ILE A 14 -19.23 -18.94 30.70
N ARG A 15 -19.85 -17.83 31.16
CA ARG A 15 -19.31 -16.48 30.99
C ARG A 15 -17.92 -16.32 31.57
N GLN A 16 -17.71 -16.70 32.83
CA GLN A 16 -16.40 -16.58 33.48
C GLN A 16 -15.30 -17.44 32.81
N ARG A 17 -15.66 -18.62 32.28
CA ARG A 17 -14.73 -19.45 31.51
C ARG A 17 -14.41 -18.83 30.17
N SER A 18 -15.41 -18.26 29.50
CA SER A 18 -15.24 -17.58 28.20
C SER A 18 -14.32 -16.38 28.34
N ILE A 19 -14.55 -15.51 29.33
CA ILE A 19 -13.68 -14.36 29.61
C ILE A 19 -12.25 -14.81 29.89
N ARG A 20 -12.05 -15.87 30.70
CA ARG A 20 -10.71 -16.40 30.98
C ARG A 20 -10.02 -16.98 29.75
N LEU A 21 -10.77 -17.67 28.88
CA LEU A 21 -10.23 -18.20 27.62
C LEU A 21 -9.74 -17.06 26.72
N PHE A 22 -10.57 -16.04 26.48
CA PHE A 22 -10.19 -14.91 25.64
C PHE A 22 -9.07 -14.07 26.26
N ALA A 23 -9.04 -13.90 27.59
CA ALA A 23 -7.93 -13.25 28.27
C ALA A 23 -6.61 -14.03 28.11
N PHE A 24 -6.66 -15.36 28.20
CA PHE A 24 -5.50 -16.21 27.93
C PHE A 24 -5.03 -16.08 26.47
N LEU A 25 -5.96 -16.10 25.50
CA LEU A 25 -5.62 -15.92 24.08
C LEU A 25 -5.00 -14.54 23.83
N GLN A 26 -5.52 -13.51 24.49
CA GLN A 26 -4.99 -12.15 24.43
C GLN A 26 -3.54 -12.07 24.95
N GLU A 27 -3.25 -12.65 26.12
CA GLU A 27 -1.88 -12.70 26.65
C GLU A 27 -0.94 -13.57 25.78
N PHE A 28 -1.44 -14.70 25.28
CA PHE A 28 -0.65 -15.59 24.42
C PHE A 28 -0.22 -14.90 23.12
N VAL A 29 -1.13 -14.17 22.50
CA VAL A 29 -0.85 -13.39 21.28
C VAL A 29 0.18 -12.29 21.57
N GLN A 30 0.05 -11.59 22.70
CA GLN A 30 1.02 -10.58 23.12
C GLN A 30 2.43 -11.16 23.30
N LEU A 31 2.56 -12.32 23.93
CA LEU A 31 3.85 -12.99 24.16
C LEU A 31 4.56 -13.45 22.89
N ARG A 32 3.81 -13.86 21.85
CA ARG A 32 4.38 -14.35 20.59
C ARG A 32 4.67 -13.22 19.60
N SER A 33 4.04 -12.06 19.79
CA SER A 33 4.05 -10.99 18.80
C SER A 33 5.47 -10.46 18.55
N LYS A 34 5.90 -10.52 17.30
CA LYS A 34 7.13 -9.85 16.85
C LYS A 34 6.74 -8.50 16.28
N VAL A 35 7.05 -7.45 17.02
CA VAL A 35 6.79 -6.09 16.59
C VAL A 35 7.68 -5.72 15.42
N THR A 36 7.08 -5.21 14.34
CA THR A 36 7.81 -4.67 13.19
C THR A 36 8.07 -3.19 13.44
N THR A 37 9.33 -2.78 13.41
CA THR A 37 9.74 -1.39 13.66
C THR A 37 10.04 -0.63 12.36
N TRP A 38 10.16 -1.33 11.24
CA TRP A 38 10.58 -0.77 9.96
C TRP A 38 9.58 -1.14 8.86
N VAL A 39 9.08 -0.12 8.14
CA VAL A 39 8.03 -0.26 7.14
C VAL A 39 8.45 -1.16 5.97
N ASP A 40 9.72 -1.11 5.54
CA ASP A 40 10.21 -1.94 4.45
C ASP A 40 10.32 -3.44 4.80
N HIS A 41 10.10 -3.83 6.06
CA HIS A 41 10.02 -5.24 6.46
C HIS A 41 8.62 -5.85 6.24
N TYR A 42 7.63 -5.06 5.84
CA TYR A 42 6.33 -5.58 5.43
C TYR A 42 6.41 -6.29 4.07
N GLU A 43 5.38 -7.09 3.75
CA GLU A 43 5.35 -7.88 2.51
C GLU A 43 5.40 -6.97 1.27
N LYS A 44 4.65 -5.87 1.30
CA LYS A 44 4.66 -4.88 0.23
C LYS A 44 4.26 -3.50 0.75
N VAL A 45 4.93 -2.48 0.24
CA VAL A 45 4.68 -1.08 0.56
C VAL A 45 4.62 -0.29 -0.74
N ILE A 46 3.54 0.46 -0.93
CA ILE A 46 3.38 1.42 -2.03
C ILE A 46 3.20 2.80 -1.40
N TRP A 47 4.20 3.66 -1.51
CA TRP A 47 4.07 5.05 -1.08
C TRP A 47 3.15 5.79 -2.04
N LEU A 48 2.20 6.57 -1.51
CA LEU A 48 1.27 7.31 -2.34
C LEU A 48 1.96 8.47 -3.09
N SER A 49 3.16 8.87 -2.67
CA SER A 49 4.02 9.78 -3.42
C SER A 49 4.51 9.18 -4.75
N ASP A 50 4.65 7.86 -4.85
CA ASP A 50 5.08 7.15 -6.06
C ASP A 50 3.97 7.03 -7.12
N ILE A 51 2.72 7.29 -6.74
CA ILE A 51 1.60 7.33 -7.66
C ILE A 51 1.73 8.58 -8.54
N PRO A 52 1.88 8.45 -9.87
CA PRO A 52 2.08 9.59 -10.75
C PRO A 52 0.83 10.47 -10.80
N GLU A 53 1.04 11.78 -11.00
CA GLU A 53 -0.05 12.72 -11.24
C GLU A 53 -0.49 12.70 -12.69
N GLY A 54 -1.80 12.85 -12.91
CA GLY A 54 -2.37 13.05 -14.24
C GLY A 54 -3.48 12.06 -14.56
N LYS A 55 -3.90 12.07 -15.82
CA LYS A 55 -5.02 11.25 -16.29
C LYS A 55 -4.75 9.77 -16.04
N GLY A 56 -5.63 9.14 -15.28
CA GLY A 56 -5.55 7.71 -14.96
C GLY A 56 -5.01 7.40 -13.57
N CYS A 57 -4.63 8.38 -12.76
CA CYS A 57 -4.30 8.20 -11.34
C CYS A 57 -4.96 9.30 -10.51
N TYR A 58 -5.78 8.92 -9.55
CA TYR A 58 -6.53 9.84 -8.71
C TYR A 58 -6.30 9.48 -7.24
N SER A 59 -6.02 10.46 -6.39
CA SER A 59 -5.82 10.24 -4.95
C SER A 59 -6.34 11.41 -4.13
N ILE A 60 -6.95 11.10 -2.97
CA ILE A 60 -7.44 12.09 -2.00
C ILE A 60 -6.32 12.88 -1.32
N PHE A 61 -5.08 12.37 -1.34
CA PHE A 61 -3.92 13.02 -0.75
C PHE A 61 -3.38 14.19 -1.60
N ARG A 62 -3.97 14.44 -2.77
CA ARG A 62 -3.58 15.51 -3.69
C ARG A 62 -4.77 16.44 -3.93
N LYS A 63 -4.57 17.74 -3.66
CA LYS A 63 -5.61 18.79 -3.55
C LYS A 63 -6.45 19.04 -4.81
N GLU A 64 -6.11 18.45 -5.96
CA GLU A 64 -6.68 18.81 -7.27
C GLU A 64 -7.73 17.82 -7.80
N ASN A 65 -8.15 16.83 -7.00
CA ASN A 65 -9.07 15.79 -7.46
C ASN A 65 -10.48 15.97 -6.88
N GLU A 66 -11.34 16.73 -7.58
CA GLU A 66 -12.81 16.61 -7.44
C GLU A 66 -13.34 15.25 -7.93
N HIS A 67 -12.46 14.37 -8.41
CA HIS A 67 -12.75 13.09 -9.04
C HIS A 67 -13.63 12.16 -8.19
N PHE A 68 -13.49 12.22 -6.86
CA PHE A 68 -14.20 11.30 -5.98
C PHE A 68 -15.55 11.82 -5.50
N GLY A 69 -15.86 13.12 -5.60
CA GLY A 69 -17.13 13.67 -5.09
C GLY A 69 -17.43 13.19 -3.66
N ASP A 70 -18.59 12.54 -3.47
CA ASP A 70 -19.02 11.93 -2.19
C ASP A 70 -18.61 10.45 -2.05
N SER A 71 -17.74 9.93 -2.92
CA SER A 71 -17.27 8.55 -2.88
C SER A 71 -16.20 8.35 -1.81
N ASP A 72 -16.27 7.23 -1.09
CA ASP A 72 -15.24 6.84 -0.10
C ASP A 72 -13.95 6.27 -0.73
N VAL A 73 -13.70 6.51 -2.02
CA VAL A 73 -12.49 5.99 -2.70
C VAL A 73 -11.31 6.91 -2.41
N TRP A 74 -10.19 6.32 -2.02
CA TRP A 74 -8.97 7.03 -1.63
C TRP A 74 -7.95 7.12 -2.76
N LEU A 75 -7.90 6.08 -3.60
CA LEU A 75 -6.99 5.96 -4.73
C LEU A 75 -7.70 5.20 -5.85
N GLU A 76 -7.68 5.73 -7.08
CA GLU A 76 -8.10 5.00 -8.28
C GLU A 76 -7.01 5.09 -9.34
N VAL A 77 -6.66 3.94 -9.92
CA VAL A 77 -5.71 3.85 -11.03
C VAL A 77 -6.38 3.15 -12.21
N LEU A 78 -6.37 3.81 -13.36
CA LEU A 78 -6.90 3.28 -14.61
C LEU A 78 -5.81 2.50 -15.35
N LYS A 79 -6.19 1.35 -15.90
CA LYS A 79 -5.36 0.58 -16.81
C LYS A 79 -5.05 1.43 -18.03
N SER A 80 -3.77 1.66 -18.26
CA SER A 80 -3.32 2.49 -19.38
C SER A 80 -3.18 1.62 -20.63
N GLY A 81 -3.82 2.04 -21.72
CA GLY A 81 -3.63 1.42 -23.03
C GLY A 81 -2.20 1.63 -23.55
N THR A 82 -1.68 0.63 -24.26
CA THR A 82 -0.43 0.74 -25.00
C THR A 82 -0.64 1.65 -26.21
N GLN A 83 0.19 2.69 -26.35
CA GLN A 83 0.19 3.53 -27.55
C GLN A 83 1.22 3.00 -28.55
N GLU A 84 0.78 2.80 -29.79
CA GLU A 84 1.68 2.41 -30.87
C GLU A 84 2.74 3.48 -31.14
N VAL A 85 3.96 3.02 -31.44
CA VAL A 85 5.06 3.88 -31.84
C VAL A 85 4.70 4.59 -33.15
N PRO A 86 4.87 5.91 -33.27
CA PRO A 86 4.56 6.60 -34.52
C PRO A 86 5.46 6.08 -35.64
N ALA A 87 4.85 5.72 -36.78
CA ALA A 87 5.58 5.17 -37.92
C ALA A 87 6.62 6.18 -38.45
N PRO A 88 7.90 5.79 -38.58
CA PRO A 88 8.91 6.67 -39.15
C PRO A 88 8.72 6.83 -40.67
N PRO A 89 9.25 7.89 -41.29
CA PRO A 89 9.33 8.01 -42.74
C PRO A 89 10.03 6.80 -43.41
N PRO A 90 9.56 6.29 -44.58
CA PRO A 90 10.14 5.15 -45.30
C PRO A 90 11.68 5.18 -45.44
N ALA A 91 12.25 6.35 -45.75
CA ALA A 91 13.68 6.52 -45.92
C ALA A 91 14.51 6.27 -44.64
N LEU A 92 13.92 6.40 -43.45
CA LEU A 92 14.60 6.21 -42.17
C LEU A 92 14.55 4.76 -41.68
N HIS A 93 13.61 3.93 -42.16
CA HIS A 93 13.41 2.57 -41.64
C HIS A 93 14.67 1.70 -41.61
N PRO A 94 15.50 1.65 -42.68
CA PRO A 94 16.70 0.82 -42.67
C PRO A 94 17.74 1.28 -41.64
N TRP A 95 17.72 2.58 -41.31
CA TRP A 95 18.68 3.24 -40.44
C TRP A 95 18.24 3.27 -38.97
N LEU A 96 17.11 2.66 -38.64
CA LEU A 96 16.56 2.66 -37.28
C LEU A 96 16.68 1.28 -36.65
N ASP A 97 17.02 1.25 -35.36
CA ASP A 97 16.86 0.07 -34.51
C ASP A 97 15.46 0.10 -33.88
N PRO A 98 14.57 -0.88 -34.19
CA PRO A 98 13.24 -0.95 -33.59
C PRO A 98 13.25 -0.92 -32.06
N ARG A 99 14.28 -1.50 -31.42
CA ARG A 99 14.39 -1.55 -29.96
C ARG A 99 14.59 -0.16 -29.36
N GLN A 100 15.37 0.69 -30.02
CA GLN A 100 15.58 2.07 -29.59
C GLN A 100 14.32 2.92 -29.83
N LEU A 101 13.56 2.63 -30.88
CA LEU A 101 12.36 3.37 -31.23
C LEU A 101 11.21 3.10 -30.25
N THR A 102 11.09 1.85 -29.79
CA THR A 102 10.06 1.40 -28.85
C THR A 102 10.37 1.72 -27.38
N ASP A 103 11.57 2.19 -27.05
CA ASP A 103 11.93 2.57 -25.68
C ASP A 103 11.63 4.05 -25.43
N PRO A 104 10.53 4.38 -24.72
CA PRO A 104 10.20 5.77 -24.43
C PRO A 104 11.18 6.39 -23.42
N ASN A 105 11.89 5.61 -22.59
CA ASN A 105 12.78 6.14 -21.54
C ASN A 105 14.11 6.66 -22.09
N ARG A 106 14.40 6.41 -23.38
CA ARG A 106 15.58 6.95 -24.05
C ARG A 106 15.48 8.46 -24.23
N ASN A 107 16.62 9.17 -24.24
CA ASN A 107 16.63 10.60 -24.55
C ASN A 107 16.24 10.88 -26.01
N ILE A 108 16.93 10.24 -26.96
CA ILE A 108 16.65 10.26 -28.41
C ILE A 108 17.17 8.92 -29.00
N PRO A 109 16.47 8.26 -29.94
CA PRO A 109 17.03 7.13 -30.67
C PRO A 109 18.19 7.58 -31.57
N GLU A 110 19.11 6.68 -31.91
CA GLU A 110 20.20 6.99 -32.83
C GLU A 110 20.03 6.26 -34.15
N LEU A 111 20.38 6.93 -35.25
CA LEU A 111 20.46 6.29 -36.55
C LEU A 111 21.70 5.38 -36.57
N LEU A 112 21.55 4.19 -37.17
CA LEU A 112 22.66 3.26 -37.37
C LEU A 112 23.74 3.92 -38.24
N ASN A 113 25.01 3.75 -37.86
CA ASN A 113 26.13 4.33 -38.62
C ASN A 113 26.32 3.68 -40.00
N ARG A 114 25.85 2.43 -40.16
CA ARG A 114 25.89 1.69 -41.41
C ARG A 114 24.74 0.68 -41.49
N ILE A 115 24.33 0.36 -42.72
CA ILE A 115 23.31 -0.65 -43.01
C ILE A 115 23.81 -1.56 -44.14
N PRO A 116 23.39 -2.84 -44.21
CA PRO A 116 23.70 -3.69 -45.36
C PRO A 116 23.18 -3.06 -46.65
N ASN A 117 23.99 -3.06 -47.72
CA ASN A 117 23.56 -2.53 -49.01
C ASN A 117 22.50 -3.47 -49.64
N PRO A 118 21.23 -3.06 -49.77
CA PRO A 118 20.17 -3.93 -50.29
C PRO A 118 20.36 -4.25 -51.79
N ARG A 119 21.23 -3.52 -52.50
CA ARG A 119 21.56 -3.75 -53.91
C ARG A 119 22.72 -4.74 -54.09
N PHE A 120 23.44 -5.08 -53.02
CA PHE A 120 24.52 -6.04 -53.09
C PHE A 120 23.98 -7.44 -53.37
N ARG A 121 24.42 -8.02 -54.50
CA ARG A 121 24.16 -9.43 -54.83
C ARG A 121 25.47 -10.17 -54.75
N ASN A 122 25.56 -11.12 -53.82
CA ASN A 122 26.76 -11.94 -53.65
C ASN A 122 26.99 -12.74 -54.95
N ARG A 123 28.07 -12.43 -55.68
CA ARG A 123 28.47 -13.24 -56.84
C ARG A 123 29.32 -14.39 -56.31
N ALA A 124 28.82 -15.62 -56.46
CA ALA A 124 29.51 -16.83 -56.01
C ALA A 124 30.95 -16.87 -56.54
N GLY A 125 31.94 -16.76 -55.64
CA GLY A 125 33.36 -16.94 -55.97
C GLY A 125 34.34 -15.88 -55.46
N HIS A 126 33.88 -14.76 -54.92
CA HIS A 126 34.72 -13.81 -54.18
C HIS A 126 34.21 -13.67 -52.75
N GLY A 127 35.13 -13.55 -51.78
CA GLY A 127 34.86 -13.69 -50.35
C GLY A 127 33.65 -12.91 -49.83
N ASP A 128 33.10 -13.43 -48.73
CA ASP A 128 31.85 -13.04 -48.06
C ASP A 128 31.86 -11.62 -47.43
N THR A 129 32.44 -10.63 -48.11
CA THR A 129 32.46 -9.25 -47.65
C THR A 129 31.15 -8.56 -48.01
N ALA A 130 30.25 -8.47 -47.04
CA ALA A 130 29.04 -7.66 -47.15
C ALA A 130 29.38 -6.20 -47.50
N GLU A 131 28.75 -5.65 -48.53
CA GLU A 131 28.81 -4.22 -48.84
C GLU A 131 27.85 -3.45 -47.91
N PHE A 132 28.32 -2.34 -47.35
CA PHE A 132 27.55 -1.49 -46.44
C PHE A 132 27.33 -0.10 -47.02
N LEU A 133 26.18 0.50 -46.73
CA LEU A 133 25.93 1.92 -46.90
C LEU A 133 26.27 2.64 -45.59
N TYR A 134 26.90 3.81 -45.67
CA TYR A 134 27.32 4.59 -44.51
C TYR A 134 26.45 5.83 -44.32
N LEU A 135 26.07 6.13 -43.07
CA LEU A 135 25.14 7.22 -42.76
C LEU A 135 25.64 8.58 -43.25
N GLU A 136 26.96 8.80 -43.22
CA GLU A 136 27.57 10.07 -43.62
C GLU A 136 27.28 10.42 -45.09
N GLU A 137 27.14 9.43 -45.97
CA GLU A 137 26.82 9.61 -47.39
C GLU A 137 25.37 10.08 -47.62
N TYR A 138 24.47 9.76 -46.68
CA TYR A 138 23.03 10.05 -46.76
C TYR A 138 22.57 11.15 -45.79
N LYS A 139 23.51 11.75 -45.04
CA LYS A 139 23.24 12.68 -43.95
C LYS A 139 22.43 13.91 -44.37
N SER A 140 22.72 14.48 -45.54
CA SER A 140 22.01 15.65 -46.07
C SER A 140 20.52 15.37 -46.32
N GLN A 141 20.18 14.14 -46.73
CA GLN A 141 18.80 13.71 -46.97
C GLN A 141 18.09 13.28 -45.67
N LEU A 142 18.79 12.55 -44.80
CA LEU A 142 18.18 11.91 -43.62
C LEU A 142 18.08 12.85 -42.41
N ALA A 143 19.04 13.75 -42.20
CA ALA A 143 19.05 14.66 -41.05
C ALA A 143 17.76 15.51 -40.90
N PRO A 144 17.22 16.17 -41.95
CA PRO A 144 15.98 16.94 -41.80
C PRO A 144 14.77 16.06 -41.49
N LEU A 145 14.65 14.90 -42.16
CA LEU A 145 13.57 13.93 -41.91
C LEU A 145 13.63 13.39 -40.48
N TRP A 146 14.84 13.06 -40.00
CA TRP A 146 15.07 12.57 -38.66
C TRP A 146 14.69 13.61 -37.61
N LYS A 147 15.16 14.85 -37.78
CA LYS A 147 14.83 15.96 -36.88
C LYS A 147 13.32 16.21 -36.81
N GLN A 148 12.64 16.19 -37.95
CA GLN A 148 11.20 16.39 -38.03
C GLN A 148 10.46 15.27 -37.28
N TYR A 149 10.75 14.01 -37.61
CA TYR A 149 10.12 12.85 -36.97
C TYR A 149 10.33 12.82 -35.45
N VAL A 150 11.56 13.06 -34.98
CA VAL A 150 11.88 13.11 -33.55
C VAL A 150 11.08 14.20 -32.84
N THR A 151 11.03 15.39 -33.43
CA THR A 151 10.41 16.56 -32.78
C THR A 151 8.89 16.49 -32.80
N GLN A 152 8.29 16.06 -33.91
CA GLN A 152 6.84 16.14 -34.12
C GLN A 152 6.10 14.85 -33.72
N SER A 153 6.78 13.70 -33.72
CA SER A 153 6.11 12.41 -33.56
C SER A 153 6.68 11.63 -32.38
N TRP A 154 7.99 11.32 -32.41
CA TRP A 154 8.58 10.43 -31.42
C TRP A 154 8.66 11.04 -30.02
N ARG A 155 9.14 12.28 -29.85
CA ARG A 155 9.23 12.93 -28.52
C ARG A 155 7.87 13.06 -27.82
N PRO A 156 6.81 13.59 -28.46
CA PRO A 156 5.49 13.63 -27.84
C PRO A 156 4.93 12.24 -27.51
N TRP A 157 5.22 11.22 -28.33
CA TRP A 157 4.86 9.84 -28.02
C TRP A 157 5.64 9.29 -26.82
N ALA A 158 6.95 9.53 -26.76
CA ALA A 158 7.83 9.05 -25.70
C ALA A 158 7.44 9.66 -24.35
N GLU A 159 7.20 10.98 -24.29
CA GLU A 159 6.74 11.67 -23.08
C GLU A 159 5.42 11.10 -22.57
N ARG A 160 4.41 10.96 -23.44
CA ARG A 160 3.13 10.33 -23.08
C ARG A 160 3.30 8.88 -22.59
N ASN A 161 4.13 8.09 -23.28
CA ASN A 161 4.35 6.69 -22.90
C ASN A 161 5.13 6.54 -21.59
N ARG A 162 6.07 7.44 -21.27
CA ARG A 162 6.74 7.43 -19.95
C ARG A 162 5.72 7.60 -18.83
N SER A 163 4.83 8.58 -18.94
CA SER A 163 3.74 8.78 -17.97
C SER A 163 2.83 7.55 -17.90
N HIS A 164 2.43 6.98 -19.05
CA HIS A 164 1.61 5.77 -19.08
C HIS A 164 2.31 4.55 -18.46
N GLN A 165 3.63 4.39 -18.66
CA GLN A 165 4.40 3.30 -18.04
C GLN A 165 4.45 3.43 -16.52
N GLN A 166 4.57 4.65 -16.00
CA GLN A 166 4.49 4.89 -14.56
C GLN A 166 3.11 4.51 -14.01
N VAL A 167 2.03 4.94 -14.66
CA VAL A 167 0.65 4.57 -14.28
C VAL A 167 0.46 3.05 -14.34
N GLN A 168 0.90 2.42 -15.42
CA GLN A 168 0.77 0.97 -15.62
C GLN A 168 1.58 0.16 -14.60
N LYS A 169 2.74 0.67 -14.18
CA LYS A 169 3.50 0.08 -13.07
C LYS A 169 2.66 0.11 -11.79
N GLN A 170 2.11 1.25 -11.42
CA GLN A 170 1.29 1.35 -10.20
C GLN A 170 0.03 0.49 -10.26
N PHE A 171 -0.64 0.43 -11.42
CA PHE A 171 -1.75 -0.48 -11.65
C PHE A 171 -1.33 -1.94 -11.41
N ALA A 172 -0.19 -2.38 -11.96
CA ALA A 172 0.30 -3.73 -11.79
C ALA A 172 0.67 -4.04 -10.33
N GLU A 173 1.26 -3.07 -9.61
CA GLU A 173 1.59 -3.22 -8.20
C GLU A 173 0.33 -3.39 -7.33
N LEU A 174 -0.69 -2.55 -7.53
CA LEU A 174 -1.98 -2.66 -6.86
C LEU A 174 -2.71 -3.96 -7.20
N TYR A 175 -2.69 -4.36 -8.48
CA TYR A 175 -3.32 -5.61 -8.93
C TYR A 175 -2.65 -6.83 -8.30
N SER A 176 -1.33 -6.79 -8.10
CA SER A 176 -0.60 -7.82 -7.35
C SER A 176 -1.03 -7.88 -5.88
N ILE A 177 -1.28 -6.74 -5.22
CA ILE A 177 -1.81 -6.72 -3.85
C ILE A 177 -3.23 -7.28 -3.81
N TYR A 178 -4.10 -6.85 -4.73
CA TYR A 178 -5.46 -7.38 -4.88
C TYR A 178 -5.47 -8.91 -5.01
N GLN A 179 -4.63 -9.47 -5.90
CA GLN A 179 -4.52 -10.92 -6.05
C GLN A 179 -4.01 -11.62 -4.79
N HIS A 180 -3.12 -10.98 -4.02
CA HIS A 180 -2.62 -11.52 -2.77
C HIS A 180 -3.71 -11.52 -1.69
N GLN A 181 -4.45 -10.41 -1.56
CA GLN A 181 -5.58 -10.27 -0.64
C GLN A 181 -6.64 -11.35 -0.91
N GLN A 182 -7.00 -11.59 -2.18
CA GLN A 182 -7.96 -12.64 -2.55
C GLN A 182 -7.51 -14.06 -2.18
N LYS A 183 -6.20 -14.33 -2.21
CA LYS A 183 -5.64 -15.66 -1.90
C LYS A 183 -5.43 -15.89 -0.40
N PHE A 184 -5.11 -14.84 0.34
CA PHE A 184 -4.64 -14.94 1.73
C PHE A 184 -5.35 -13.96 2.69
N ALA A 185 -6.64 -13.67 2.45
CA ALA A 185 -7.43 -12.70 3.24
C ALA A 185 -7.46 -12.96 4.76
N GLU A 186 -7.32 -14.23 5.16
CA GLU A 186 -7.27 -14.63 6.58
C GLU A 186 -5.91 -14.35 7.23
N ALA A 187 -4.82 -14.39 6.47
CA ALA A 187 -3.47 -14.25 6.99
C ALA A 187 -2.88 -12.85 6.77
N TYR A 188 -3.36 -12.14 5.75
CA TYR A 188 -2.88 -10.83 5.34
C TYR A 188 -4.01 -9.81 5.30
N GLU A 189 -3.64 -8.57 5.54
CA GLU A 189 -4.50 -7.40 5.41
C GLU A 189 -3.80 -6.32 4.60
N VAL A 190 -4.59 -5.43 4.03
CA VAL A 190 -4.11 -4.18 3.43
C VAL A 190 -4.52 -3.06 4.37
N VAL A 191 -3.56 -2.20 4.70
CA VAL A 191 -3.82 -0.99 5.49
C VAL A 191 -3.26 0.23 4.79
N LEU A 192 -3.92 1.36 4.95
CA LEU A 192 -3.37 2.67 4.64
C LEU A 192 -2.70 3.22 5.89
N GLY A 193 -1.38 3.37 5.84
CA GLY A 193 -0.58 4.03 6.86
C GLY A 193 -0.47 5.52 6.62
N ILE A 194 -0.60 6.33 7.67
CA ILE A 194 -0.47 7.79 7.65
C ILE A 194 0.43 8.23 8.82
N GLY A 195 1.30 9.22 8.60
CA GLY A 195 2.23 9.70 9.62
C GLY A 195 3.34 8.70 9.93
N CYS A 196 4.30 8.57 9.02
CA CYS A 196 5.50 7.75 9.22
C CYS A 196 6.38 8.38 10.31
N LEU A 197 6.52 7.70 11.45
CA LEU A 197 7.46 8.02 12.51
C LEU A 197 8.84 7.49 12.14
N ALA A 198 9.87 8.33 12.19
CA ALA A 198 11.28 7.93 12.14
C ALA A 198 12.00 8.38 13.42
N TRP A 199 12.55 7.44 14.19
CA TRP A 199 13.14 7.71 15.50
C TRP A 199 14.15 6.63 15.91
N ASN A 200 15.32 7.03 16.39
CA ASN A 200 16.19 6.22 17.23
C ASN A 200 15.80 6.47 18.69
N THR A 201 15.06 5.54 19.29
CA THR A 201 14.58 5.71 20.67
C THR A 201 15.75 5.68 21.66
N PRO A 202 15.60 6.29 22.84
CA PRO A 202 16.60 6.19 23.92
C PRO A 202 16.93 4.74 24.32
N GLY A 203 15.96 3.83 24.19
CA GLY A 203 16.13 2.38 24.39
C GLY A 203 16.96 1.68 23.31
N GLY A 204 17.44 2.41 22.28
CA GLY A 204 18.28 1.88 21.21
C GLY A 204 17.50 1.23 20.06
N THR A 205 16.17 1.41 20.01
CA THR A 205 15.35 0.87 18.93
C THR A 205 15.30 1.85 17.77
N ARG A 206 15.62 1.37 16.57
CA ARG A 206 15.49 2.14 15.33
C ARG A 206 14.12 1.89 14.70
N ILE A 207 13.34 2.96 14.55
CA ILE A 207 11.95 2.91 14.09
C ILE A 207 11.79 3.75 12.82
N LYS A 208 11.10 3.19 11.82
CA LYS A 208 10.55 3.87 10.65
C LYS A 208 9.20 3.22 10.31
N ARG A 209 8.10 3.66 10.92
CA ARG A 209 6.76 3.03 10.78
C ARG A 209 5.64 4.05 10.96
N HIS A 210 4.53 3.87 10.25
CA HIS A 210 3.32 4.68 10.40
C HIS A 210 2.69 4.53 11.78
N LEU A 211 2.24 5.66 12.35
CA LEU A 211 1.50 5.71 13.60
C LEU A 211 0.01 5.47 13.39
N LEU A 212 -0.58 6.06 12.35
CA LEU A 212 -1.99 5.90 12.06
C LEU A 212 -2.18 4.86 10.96
N THR A 213 -3.11 3.94 11.14
CA THR A 213 -3.49 2.95 10.14
C THR A 213 -4.99 2.86 9.98
N VAL A 214 -5.46 2.63 8.75
CA VAL A 214 -6.86 2.32 8.44
C VAL A 214 -6.92 1.07 7.57
N PRO A 215 -7.74 0.07 7.90
CA PRO A 215 -7.96 -1.07 7.02
C PRO A 215 -8.47 -0.63 5.64
N ALA A 216 -7.89 -1.23 4.59
CA ALA A 216 -8.16 -0.87 3.21
C ALA A 216 -8.62 -2.08 2.40
N GLU A 217 -9.53 -1.86 1.47
CA GLU A 217 -9.93 -2.85 0.47
C GLU A 217 -9.50 -2.40 -0.92
N ILE A 218 -9.03 -3.35 -1.74
CA ILE A 218 -8.72 -3.11 -3.14
C ILE A 218 -9.78 -3.77 -4.01
N ALA A 219 -10.44 -2.98 -4.84
CA ALA A 219 -11.44 -3.44 -5.79
C ALA A 219 -10.93 -3.31 -7.23
N PHE A 220 -11.09 -4.36 -8.03
CA PHE A 220 -10.76 -4.34 -9.46
C PHE A 220 -12.04 -4.40 -10.30
N ASP A 221 -12.22 -3.41 -11.17
CA ASP A 221 -13.29 -3.37 -12.17
C ASP A 221 -12.71 -3.74 -13.54
N ALA A 222 -13.08 -4.93 -14.03
CA ALA A 222 -12.61 -5.44 -15.32
C ALA A 222 -13.24 -4.72 -16.52
N GLU A 223 -14.45 -4.18 -16.40
CA GLU A 223 -15.16 -3.49 -17.48
C GLU A 223 -14.58 -2.10 -17.70
N ARG A 224 -14.36 -1.36 -16.60
CA ARG A 224 -13.70 -0.06 -16.64
C ARG A 224 -12.19 -0.16 -16.80
N GLY A 225 -11.62 -1.32 -16.46
CA GLY A 225 -10.18 -1.49 -16.35
C GLY A 225 -9.60 -0.59 -15.27
N SER A 226 -10.27 -0.44 -14.13
CA SER A 226 -9.79 0.38 -13.01
C SER A 226 -9.53 -0.47 -11.77
N ILE A 227 -8.57 -0.01 -10.97
CA ILE A 227 -8.32 -0.57 -9.65
C ILE A 227 -8.46 0.57 -8.62
N ALA A 228 -9.31 0.36 -7.64
CA ALA A 228 -9.65 1.35 -6.63
C ALA A 228 -9.29 0.84 -5.24
N VAL A 229 -8.93 1.76 -4.35
CA VAL A 229 -8.66 1.52 -2.94
C VAL A 229 -9.57 2.39 -2.13
N GLY A 230 -10.23 1.82 -1.13
CA GLY A 230 -11.12 2.51 -0.22
C GLY A 230 -11.17 1.82 1.15
N PRO A 231 -12.08 2.27 2.04
CA PRO A 231 -12.31 1.60 3.30
C PRO A 231 -12.89 0.20 3.06
N VAL A 232 -12.65 -0.68 4.02
CA VAL A 232 -13.37 -1.96 4.10
C VAL A 232 -14.85 -1.71 4.42
N ALA A 233 -15.75 -2.51 3.83
CA ALA A 233 -17.20 -2.32 3.97
C ALA A 233 -17.73 -2.53 5.40
N GLU A 234 -17.14 -3.45 6.17
CA GLU A 234 -17.53 -3.76 7.54
C GLU A 234 -16.30 -3.90 8.45
N GLY A 235 -16.33 -3.17 9.58
CA GLY A 235 -15.32 -3.26 10.63
C GLY A 235 -14.03 -2.50 10.31
N GLY A 236 -13.50 -1.77 11.29
CA GLY A 236 -12.22 -1.06 11.16
C GLY A 236 -12.39 0.45 11.02
N GLY A 237 -11.92 1.16 12.04
CA GLY A 237 -11.71 2.60 12.01
C GLY A 237 -10.22 2.93 11.99
N LEU A 238 -9.92 4.22 12.07
CA LEU A 238 -8.58 4.71 12.29
C LEU A 238 -7.99 4.17 13.60
N GLN A 239 -6.81 3.58 13.50
CA GLN A 239 -6.09 2.99 14.62
C GLN A 239 -4.75 3.72 14.82
N LEU A 240 -4.38 3.91 16.08
CA LEU A 240 -3.07 4.36 16.48
C LEU A 240 -2.21 3.16 16.89
N GLU A 241 -1.14 2.92 16.15
CA GLU A 241 -0.17 1.86 16.36
C GLU A 241 1.08 2.42 17.06
N GLN A 242 1.31 1.97 18.29
CA GLN A 242 2.44 2.40 19.13
C GLN A 242 3.19 1.21 19.74
N ASP A 243 2.89 -0.02 19.28
CA ASP A 243 3.47 -1.27 19.80
C ASP A 243 4.99 -1.32 19.66
N MET A 244 5.55 -0.55 18.71
CA MET A 244 7.00 -0.40 18.50
C MET A 244 7.72 0.50 19.51
N LEU A 245 6.97 1.21 20.35
CA LEU A 245 7.52 2.15 21.34
C LEU A 245 7.54 1.52 22.73
N GLU A 246 8.52 1.88 23.55
CA GLU A 246 8.51 1.53 24.97
C GLU A 246 7.46 2.36 25.73
N ALA A 247 7.04 1.90 26.91
CA ALA A 247 6.00 2.61 27.68
C ALA A 247 6.39 4.05 28.04
N GLY A 248 7.68 4.34 28.23
CA GLY A 248 8.17 5.70 28.49
C GLY A 248 8.22 6.61 27.26
N ASP A 249 8.09 6.04 26.07
CA ASP A 249 8.13 6.76 24.78
C ASP A 249 6.72 6.94 24.19
N ARG A 250 5.68 6.69 24.99
CA ARG A 250 4.26 6.81 24.63
C ARG A 250 3.59 7.95 25.42
N PRO A 251 2.43 8.45 24.97
CA PRO A 251 1.62 9.39 25.74
C PRO A 251 1.26 8.82 27.12
N ASP A 252 1.06 9.71 28.08
CA ASP A 252 0.51 9.31 29.38
C ASP A 252 -0.96 8.87 29.26
N THR A 253 -1.53 8.37 30.36
CA THR A 253 -2.90 7.84 30.38
C THR A 253 -3.95 8.88 29.98
N ASP A 254 -3.78 10.15 30.38
CA ASP A 254 -4.77 11.20 30.15
C ASP A 254 -4.72 11.66 28.69
N ASP A 255 -3.52 11.84 28.15
CA ASP A 255 -3.33 12.16 26.73
C ASP A 255 -3.74 11.00 25.83
N GLN A 256 -3.41 9.76 26.18
CA GLN A 256 -3.84 8.59 25.43
C GLN A 256 -5.38 8.50 25.36
N ALA A 257 -6.08 8.68 26.48
CA ALA A 257 -7.54 8.66 26.50
C ALA A 257 -8.17 9.80 25.68
N ARG A 258 -7.50 10.96 25.60
CA ARG A 258 -7.92 12.09 24.76
C ARG A 258 -7.75 11.78 23.27
N ILE A 259 -6.62 11.17 22.90
CA ILE A 259 -6.30 10.72 21.55
C ILE A 259 -7.28 9.63 21.09
N ASP A 260 -7.57 8.65 21.94
CA ASP A 260 -8.52 7.56 21.64
C ASP A 260 -9.93 8.09 21.34
N LYS A 261 -10.42 9.05 22.13
CA LYS A 261 -11.70 9.73 21.86
C LYS A 261 -11.70 10.49 20.54
N TRP A 262 -10.56 11.03 20.13
CA TRP A 262 -10.43 11.71 18.85
C TRP A 262 -10.46 10.69 17.70
N LEU A 263 -9.76 9.56 17.83
CA LEU A 263 -9.80 8.46 16.85
C LEU A 263 -11.25 7.98 16.63
N ASP A 264 -12.00 7.74 17.70
CA ASP A 264 -13.40 7.31 17.63
C ASP A 264 -14.29 8.31 16.89
N LYS A 265 -14.04 9.62 17.08
CA LYS A 265 -14.80 10.69 16.41
C LYS A 265 -14.54 10.73 14.91
N ILE A 266 -13.31 10.44 14.48
CA ILE A 266 -12.92 10.43 13.06
C ILE A 266 -13.45 9.16 12.38
N GLY A 267 -13.39 8.01 13.06
CA GLY A 267 -13.87 6.74 12.54
C GLY A 267 -13.10 6.33 11.27
N HIS A 268 -13.81 6.14 10.16
CA HIS A 268 -13.24 5.76 8.86
C HIS A 268 -13.02 6.95 7.90
N ARG A 269 -13.30 8.19 8.36
CA ARG A 269 -13.28 9.38 7.50
C ARG A 269 -11.86 9.94 7.36
N ILE A 270 -11.08 9.37 6.45
CA ILE A 270 -9.72 9.85 6.18
C ILE A 270 -9.63 11.01 5.19
N ALA A 271 -10.77 11.48 4.66
CA ALA A 271 -10.80 12.54 3.65
C ALA A 271 -10.27 13.88 4.18
N ASP A 272 -10.29 14.09 5.50
CA ASP A 272 -9.75 15.30 6.12
C ASP A 272 -8.28 15.10 6.56
N LEU A 273 -7.36 15.40 5.64
CA LEU A 273 -5.91 15.38 5.91
C LEU A 273 -5.50 16.36 7.01
N TRP A 274 -6.26 17.44 7.22
CA TRP A 274 -5.96 18.43 8.25
C TRP A 274 -6.26 17.86 9.64
N GLU A 275 -7.36 17.13 9.81
CA GLU A 275 -7.66 16.41 11.04
C GLU A 275 -6.56 15.38 11.36
N MET A 276 -6.08 14.62 10.36
CA MET A 276 -4.98 13.66 10.54
C MET A 276 -3.66 14.31 10.93
N THR A 277 -3.33 15.42 10.28
CA THR A 277 -2.13 16.18 10.60
C THR A 277 -2.19 16.76 12.01
N SER A 278 -3.37 17.20 12.45
CA SER A 278 -3.60 17.75 13.78
C SER A 278 -3.49 16.66 14.86
N LEU A 279 -4.08 15.49 14.64
CA LEU A 279 -3.95 14.34 15.53
C LEU A 279 -2.50 13.88 15.69
N LEU A 280 -1.74 13.79 14.59
CA LEU A 280 -0.33 13.40 14.63
C LEU A 280 0.55 14.42 15.38
N ARG A 281 0.28 15.72 15.21
CA ARG A 281 0.98 16.79 15.95
C ARG A 281 0.65 16.74 17.43
N ASP A 282 -0.61 16.49 17.75
CA ASP A 282 -1.06 16.35 19.12
C ASP A 282 -0.43 15.14 19.82
N TRP A 283 -0.38 13.99 19.15
CA TRP A 283 0.38 12.83 19.61
C TRP A 283 1.86 13.18 19.85
N LEU A 284 2.50 13.88 18.91
CA LEU A 284 3.91 14.28 19.01
C LEU A 284 4.19 15.21 20.19
N HIS A 285 3.22 16.03 20.61
CA HIS A 285 3.36 16.91 21.78
C HIS A 285 3.04 16.19 23.10
N SER A 286 2.39 15.03 23.06
CA SER A 286 2.02 14.25 24.25
C SER A 286 3.10 13.27 24.71
N ILE A 287 4.15 13.07 23.91
CA ILE A 287 5.29 12.24 24.30
C ILE A 287 6.37 13.08 25.00
N PRO A 288 7.23 12.48 25.86
CA PRO A 288 8.24 13.23 26.62
C PRO A 288 9.39 13.84 25.79
N ALA A 289 9.46 13.54 24.49
CA ALA A 289 10.55 13.93 23.60
C ALA A 289 10.13 15.04 22.63
N ASP A 290 10.98 16.06 22.48
CA ASP A 290 10.76 17.14 21.51
C ASP A 290 10.86 16.60 20.07
N GLY A 291 9.73 16.63 19.36
CA GLY A 291 9.61 16.07 18.03
C GLY A 291 9.45 17.10 16.91
N LYS A 292 9.58 16.63 15.67
CA LYS A 292 9.30 17.43 14.47
C LYS A 292 8.26 16.77 13.56
N PHE A 293 7.22 17.52 13.23
CA PHE A 293 6.29 17.15 12.16
C PHE A 293 6.73 17.74 10.81
N ILE A 294 6.69 16.92 9.76
CA ILE A 294 7.06 17.25 8.38
C ILE A 294 5.83 17.04 7.50
N ASP A 295 5.30 18.15 6.97
CA ASP A 295 4.16 18.13 6.05
C ASP A 295 4.64 17.83 4.63
N SER A 296 4.97 16.57 4.38
CA SER A 296 5.42 16.05 3.09
C SER A 296 4.78 14.69 2.82
N LEU A 297 4.35 14.47 1.58
CA LEU A 297 3.92 13.14 1.12
C LEU A 297 5.11 12.21 0.84
N GLN A 298 6.33 12.76 0.72
CA GLN A 298 7.53 11.97 0.48
C GLN A 298 8.05 11.33 1.78
N PRO A 299 8.48 10.05 1.76
CA PRO A 299 9.04 9.35 2.91
C PRO A 299 10.52 9.69 3.17
N ASP A 300 10.94 10.92 2.87
CA ASP A 300 12.32 11.41 2.93
C ASP A 300 12.73 11.78 4.36
N ILE A 301 12.52 10.86 5.29
CA ILE A 301 12.93 10.96 6.68
C ILE A 301 13.79 9.75 7.05
N GLU A 302 14.87 10.01 7.77
CA GLU A 302 15.70 8.97 8.36
C GLU A 302 15.61 9.07 9.89
N PRO A 303 15.68 7.93 10.61
CA PRO A 303 15.65 7.93 12.05
C PRO A 303 16.74 8.81 12.64
N ALA A 304 16.33 9.75 13.48
CA ALA A 304 17.19 10.64 14.23
C ALA A 304 17.02 10.38 15.74
N ASP A 305 17.86 10.99 16.57
CA ASP A 305 17.79 10.84 18.04
C ASP A 305 16.63 11.63 18.67
N TYR A 306 15.73 12.16 17.84
CA TYR A 306 14.47 12.80 18.21
C TYR A 306 13.36 12.32 17.26
N PRO A 307 12.11 12.25 17.73
CA PRO A 307 11.00 11.74 16.93
C PRO A 307 10.67 12.68 15.76
N GLN A 308 10.64 12.11 14.56
CA GLN A 308 10.19 12.81 13.36
C GLN A 308 8.95 12.13 12.79
N ILE A 309 7.90 12.89 12.48
CA ILE A 309 6.72 12.35 11.79
C ILE A 309 6.60 13.03 10.43
N SER A 310 6.64 12.26 9.35
CA SER A 310 6.28 12.72 8.01
C SER A 310 4.89 12.24 7.64
N LEU A 311 4.03 13.11 7.09
CA LEU A 311 2.68 12.72 6.66
C LEU A 311 2.69 11.49 5.75
N SER A 312 3.65 11.42 4.82
CA SER A 312 3.99 10.32 3.89
C SER A 312 3.10 9.07 3.97
N PRO A 313 1.95 9.07 3.27
CA PRO A 313 1.01 7.95 3.33
C PRO A 313 1.48 6.77 2.47
N ALA A 314 1.19 5.55 2.91
CA ALA A 314 1.53 4.33 2.20
C ALA A 314 0.43 3.27 2.27
N LEU A 315 0.22 2.54 1.18
CA LEU A 315 -0.53 1.29 1.18
C LEU A 315 0.40 0.13 1.54
N ILE A 316 0.03 -0.62 2.56
CA ILE A 316 0.86 -1.65 3.17
C ILE A 316 0.10 -2.96 3.13
N LEU A 317 0.65 -3.95 2.44
CA LEU A 317 0.27 -5.35 2.58
C LEU A 317 1.13 -5.96 3.69
N ARG A 318 0.48 -6.45 4.73
CA ARG A 318 1.17 -7.08 5.86
C ARG A 318 0.39 -8.29 6.37
N LYS A 319 1.06 -9.15 7.13
CA LYS A 319 0.35 -10.16 7.91
C LYS A 319 -0.55 -9.44 8.91
N ARG A 320 -1.77 -9.95 9.09
CA ARG A 320 -2.66 -9.46 10.15
C ARG A 320 -1.88 -9.45 11.46
N THR A 321 -1.82 -8.29 12.08
CA THR A 321 -0.99 -8.11 13.27
C THR A 321 -1.59 -8.91 14.41
N ASP A 322 -0.73 -9.47 15.26
CA ASP A 322 -1.13 -10.02 16.54
C ASP A 322 -1.87 -8.94 17.38
N GLN A 323 -1.62 -7.65 17.15
CA GLN A 323 -2.38 -6.54 17.74
C GLN A 323 -3.86 -6.51 17.31
N SER A 324 -4.17 -6.79 16.04
CA SER A 324 -5.57 -6.90 15.58
C SER A 324 -6.33 -8.02 16.31
N LEU A 325 -5.66 -9.17 16.52
CA LEU A 325 -6.20 -10.28 17.29
C LEU A 325 -6.34 -9.92 18.78
N TYR A 326 -5.35 -9.24 19.35
CA TYR A 326 -5.40 -8.73 20.72
C TYR A 326 -6.61 -7.80 20.93
N ASN A 327 -6.81 -6.82 20.03
CA ASN A 327 -7.93 -5.88 20.10
C ASN A 327 -9.27 -6.59 19.92
N ALA A 328 -9.36 -7.53 18.97
CA ALA A 328 -10.57 -8.34 18.78
C ALA A 328 -10.90 -9.16 20.04
N TYR A 329 -9.91 -9.77 20.69
CA TYR A 329 -10.14 -10.48 21.96
C TYR A 329 -10.55 -9.53 23.09
N ALA A 330 -9.96 -8.33 23.18
CA ALA A 330 -10.35 -7.31 24.14
C ALA A 330 -11.82 -6.89 23.95
N GLU A 331 -12.24 -6.66 22.70
CA GLU A 331 -13.63 -6.32 22.38
C GLU A 331 -14.59 -7.46 22.72
N ILE A 332 -14.24 -8.71 22.38
CA ILE A 332 -15.01 -9.90 22.75
C ILE A 332 -15.14 -9.99 24.28
N ILE A 333 -14.08 -9.71 25.04
CA ILE A 333 -14.12 -9.70 26.51
C ILE A 333 -15.13 -8.65 27.02
N GLU A 334 -15.12 -7.43 26.48
CA GLU A 334 -16.09 -6.39 26.87
C GLU A 334 -17.54 -6.76 26.51
N GLN A 335 -17.75 -7.33 25.32
CA GLN A 335 -19.06 -7.84 24.90
C GLN A 335 -19.51 -8.99 25.83
N LEU A 336 -18.63 -9.92 26.19
CA LEU A 336 -18.94 -11.02 27.11
C LEU A 336 -19.21 -10.57 28.54
N LYS A 337 -18.68 -9.42 28.98
CA LYS A 337 -19.00 -8.85 30.31
C LYS A 337 -20.44 -8.35 30.37
N THR A 338 -20.97 -7.84 29.25
CA THR A 338 -22.26 -7.14 29.19
C THR A 338 -23.39 -7.92 28.52
N ALA A 339 -23.08 -8.95 27.72
CA ALA A 339 -24.08 -9.73 26.97
C ALA A 339 -25.10 -10.43 27.87
N GLU A 340 -26.38 -10.45 27.53
CA GLU A 340 -27.39 -11.20 28.29
C GLU A 340 -27.20 -12.73 28.16
N THR A 341 -26.83 -13.21 26.97
CA THR A 341 -26.60 -14.62 26.68
C THR A 341 -25.27 -14.81 25.94
N ILE A 342 -24.58 -15.91 26.24
CA ILE A 342 -23.29 -16.21 25.59
C ILE A 342 -23.55 -16.89 24.24
N PRO A 343 -22.91 -16.45 23.14
CA PRO A 343 -23.09 -17.08 21.83
C PRO A 343 -22.80 -18.58 21.87
N GLY A 344 -23.60 -19.38 21.15
CA GLY A 344 -23.49 -20.84 21.16
C GLY A 344 -22.12 -21.37 20.76
N GLY A 345 -21.46 -20.71 19.79
CA GLY A 345 -20.09 -21.04 19.39
C GLY A 345 -19.08 -20.89 20.53
N VAL A 346 -19.15 -19.80 21.30
CA VAL A 346 -18.30 -19.58 22.48
C VAL A 346 -18.61 -20.60 23.57
N THR A 347 -19.91 -20.84 23.82
CA THR A 347 -20.36 -21.83 24.81
C THR A 347 -19.74 -23.20 24.53
N SER A 348 -19.77 -23.64 23.26
CA SER A 348 -19.22 -24.94 22.84
C SER A 348 -17.72 -25.10 23.11
N LEU A 349 -16.95 -24.01 23.08
CA LEU A 349 -15.51 -24.02 23.32
C LEU A 349 -15.16 -24.20 24.81
N VAL A 350 -16.01 -23.71 25.72
CA VAL A 350 -15.76 -23.75 27.17
C VAL A 350 -16.57 -24.81 27.92
N SER A 351 -17.60 -25.35 27.28
CA SER A 351 -18.31 -26.53 27.77
C SER A 351 -17.51 -27.79 27.42
N ILE A 352 -16.64 -28.21 28.35
CA ILE A 352 -16.02 -29.54 28.30
C ILE A 352 -17.17 -30.56 28.25
N PRO A 353 -17.25 -31.46 27.25
CA PRO A 353 -18.20 -32.55 27.32
C PRO A 353 -17.80 -33.40 28.52
N ALA A 354 -18.71 -33.58 29.48
CA ALA A 354 -18.53 -34.57 30.52
C ALA A 354 -18.18 -35.89 29.83
N ALA A 355 -17.03 -36.48 30.17
CA ALA A 355 -16.62 -37.77 29.64
C ALA A 355 -17.80 -38.74 29.79
N GLY A 356 -18.40 -39.13 28.66
CA GLY A 356 -19.49 -40.09 28.64
C GLY A 356 -19.02 -41.38 29.32
N PRO A 357 -19.91 -42.10 30.02
CA PRO A 357 -19.53 -43.32 30.72
C PRO A 357 -18.88 -44.29 29.73
N ARG A 358 -17.71 -44.83 30.10
CA ARG A 358 -17.03 -45.87 29.30
C ARG A 358 -18.03 -47.01 29.08
N PRO A 359 -18.23 -47.47 27.83
CA PRO A 359 -19.04 -48.65 27.60
C PRO A 359 -18.39 -49.84 28.32
N GLN A 360 -19.22 -50.59 29.06
CA GLN A 360 -18.81 -51.80 29.77
C GLN A 360 -18.43 -52.92 28.80
#